data_AF-A0A2M7IE07-F1
#
_entry.id   AF-A0A2M7IE07-F1
#
_cell.length_a   1.000
_cell.length_b   1.000
_cell.length_c   1.000
_cell.angle_alpha   90.00
_cell.angle_beta   90.00
_cell.angle_gamma   90.00
#
_symmetry.space_group_name_H-M   'P 1'
#
loop_
_entity.id
_entity.type
_entity.pdbx_description
1 polymer ?
#
loop_
_entity_poly.entity_id
_entity_poly.type
_entity_poly.pdbx_seq_one_letter_code
_entity_poly.pdbx_strand_id
1 'polypeptide(L)'
;MKKTKILIALSLLALLAMPFFSANSDYELEVGLPSTPSGTSVGLTSYLQKIYQVALLAVGAAALLMLVVSGIVYMLSDTVFSKEQAKEYIWGAISGLILAFAAYLILYAINPDLIHLDIVIPKLGPNSGGSGW
;
A
#
# COMPACT_ATOMS: atom_id res chain seq x y z
N MET A 1 5.26 -35.05 -13.94
CA MET A 1 4.16 -35.24 -12.98
C MET A 1 4.09 -34.19 -11.87
N LYS A 2 5.20 -33.77 -11.23
CA LYS A 2 5.16 -32.75 -10.15
C LYS A 2 4.70 -31.35 -10.60
N LYS A 3 5.24 -30.86 -11.72
CA LYS A 3 4.87 -29.55 -12.32
C LYS A 3 3.40 -29.45 -12.76
N THR A 4 2.84 -30.52 -13.32
CA THR A 4 1.43 -30.58 -13.70
C THR A 4 0.50 -30.54 -12.48
N LYS A 5 0.89 -31.17 -11.37
CA LYS A 5 0.13 -31.11 -10.09
C LYS A 5 0.14 -29.70 -9.49
N ILE A 6 1.27 -28.99 -9.56
CA ILE A 6 1.39 -27.59 -9.12
C ILE A 6 0.52 -26.66 -9.98
N LEU A 7 0.52 -26.85 -11.30
CA LEU A 7 -0.31 -26.06 -12.21
C LEU A 7 -1.82 -26.29 -11.99
N ILE A 8 -2.22 -27.54 -11.74
CA ILE A 8 -3.61 -27.87 -11.40
C ILE A 8 -4.00 -27.27 -10.05
N ALA A 9 -3.12 -27.33 -9.05
CA ALA A 9 -3.37 -26.73 -7.74
C ALA A 9 -3.48 -25.19 -7.81
N LEU A 10 -2.66 -24.54 -8.64
CA LEU A 10 -2.71 -23.09 -8.86
C LEU A 10 -3.98 -22.66 -9.59
N SER A 11 -4.42 -23.44 -10.59
CA SER A 11 -5.68 -23.20 -11.30
C SER A 11 -6.89 -23.44 -10.41
N LEU A 12 -6.85 -24.42 -9.52
CA LEU A 12 -7.93 -24.71 -8.56
C LEU A 12 -8.02 -23.62 -7.49
N LEU A 13 -6.87 -23.10 -7.04
CA LEU A 13 -6.78 -21.96 -6.13
C LEU A 13 -7.33 -20.68 -6.80
N ALA A 14 -7.03 -20.45 -8.07
CA ALA A 14 -7.56 -19.32 -8.83
C ALA A 14 -9.09 -19.42 -9.02
N LEU A 15 -9.63 -20.63 -9.22
CA LEU A 15 -11.07 -20.86 -9.34
C LEU A 15 -11.81 -20.63 -8.01
N LEU A 16 -11.17 -20.98 -6.88
CA LEU A 16 -11.69 -20.70 -5.54
C LEU A 16 -11.61 -19.20 -5.17
N ALA A 17 -10.78 -18.43 -5.85
CA ALA A 17 -10.61 -17.00 -5.64
C ALA A 17 -11.61 -16.13 -6.44
N MET A 18 -12.33 -16.69 -7.44
CA MET A 18 -13.32 -15.96 -8.25
C MET A 18 -14.46 -15.25 -7.47
N PRO A 19 -15.03 -15.81 -6.38
CA PRO A 19 -16.13 -15.14 -5.67
C PRO A 19 -15.68 -13.97 -4.78
N PHE A 20 -14.38 -13.73 -4.61
CA PHE A 20 -13.89 -12.56 -3.87
C PHE A 20 -13.97 -11.26 -4.67
N PHE A 21 -14.45 -11.29 -5.92
CA PHE A 21 -14.41 -10.15 -6.83
C PHE A 21 -15.69 -9.30 -6.92
N SER A 22 -16.74 -9.54 -6.11
CA SER A 22 -17.96 -8.74 -6.23
C SER A 22 -18.77 -8.60 -4.93
N ALA A 23 -18.61 -7.46 -4.27
CA ALA A 23 -19.66 -6.76 -3.51
C ALA A 23 -19.14 -5.37 -3.08
N ASN A 24 -19.42 -4.31 -3.85
CA ASN A 24 -19.28 -2.95 -3.35
C ASN A 24 -20.62 -2.56 -2.72
N SER A 25 -20.75 -2.75 -1.41
CA SER A 25 -21.79 -2.09 -0.61
C SER A 25 -21.20 -0.80 -0.07
N ASP A 26 -21.88 0.33 -0.28
CA ASP A 26 -21.52 1.60 0.34
C ASP A 26 -21.62 1.44 1.87
N TYR A 27 -20.56 1.81 2.59
CA TYR A 27 -20.54 1.82 4.06
C TYR A 27 -20.48 3.24 4.56
N GLU A 28 -21.27 3.48 5.60
CA GLU A 28 -21.28 4.72 6.33
C GLU A 28 -20.20 4.65 7.43
N LEU A 29 -19.25 5.58 7.39
CA LEU A 29 -18.16 5.62 8.36
C LEU A 29 -18.63 6.28 9.67
N GLU A 30 -18.81 5.49 10.72
CA GLU A 30 -19.09 6.02 12.07
C GLU A 30 -17.86 6.73 12.68
N VAL A 31 -16.65 6.37 12.23
CA VAL A 31 -15.40 7.06 12.57
C VAL A 31 -14.70 7.45 11.27
N GLY A 32 -14.49 8.75 11.06
CA GLY A 32 -13.76 9.28 9.91
C GLY A 32 -12.30 8.82 9.88
N LEU A 33 -11.84 8.41 8.70
CA LEU A 33 -10.42 8.16 8.46
C LEU A 33 -9.69 9.49 8.19
N PRO A 34 -8.36 9.56 8.38
CA PRO A 34 -7.60 10.74 7.98
C PRO A 34 -7.89 11.10 6.51
N SER A 35 -8.38 12.33 6.29
CA SER A 35 -8.82 12.90 4.99
C SER A 35 -10.26 12.58 4.53
N THR A 36 -11.08 11.90 5.32
CA THR A 36 -12.53 11.73 5.07
C THR A 36 -13.36 11.98 6.35
N PRO A 37 -14.26 12.96 6.36
CA PRO A 37 -15.13 13.23 7.51
C PRO A 37 -16.03 12.03 7.85
N SER A 38 -16.32 11.85 9.13
CA SER A 38 -17.35 10.93 9.63
C SER A 38 -18.69 11.20 8.94
N GLY A 39 -19.45 10.15 8.59
CA GLY A 39 -20.76 10.27 7.93
C GLY A 39 -20.73 10.40 6.40
N THR A 40 -19.59 10.12 5.76
CA THR A 40 -19.52 10.01 4.28
C THR A 40 -19.77 8.55 3.89
N SER A 41 -20.69 8.29 2.94
CA SER A 41 -20.81 6.99 2.29
C SER A 41 -19.57 6.75 1.42
N VAL A 42 -18.70 5.85 1.85
CA VAL A 42 -17.49 5.52 1.09
C VAL A 42 -17.72 4.13 0.49
N GLY A 43 -17.49 3.95 -0.81
CA GLY A 43 -17.60 2.64 -1.49
C GLY A 43 -16.30 1.85 -1.31
N LEU A 44 -16.35 0.51 -1.19
CA LEU A 44 -15.27 -0.39 -0.65
C LEU A 44 -13.88 -0.10 -1.18
N THR A 45 -13.84 0.29 -2.44
CA THR A 45 -12.64 0.69 -3.15
C THR A 45 -11.92 1.89 -2.51
N SER A 46 -12.63 2.96 -2.11
CA SER A 46 -12.00 4.15 -1.52
C SER A 46 -11.49 3.93 -0.09
N TYR A 47 -12.14 3.11 0.73
CA TYR A 47 -11.63 2.77 2.07
C TYR A 47 -10.38 1.89 2.01
N LEU A 48 -10.38 0.88 1.14
CA LEU A 48 -9.21 0.05 0.88
C LEU A 48 -8.03 0.89 0.39
N GLN A 49 -8.26 1.83 -0.52
CA GLN A 49 -7.25 2.78 -0.98
C GLN A 49 -6.63 3.56 0.18
N LYS A 50 -7.44 4.11 1.08
CA LYS A 50 -6.95 4.96 2.18
C LYS A 50 -6.15 4.16 3.21
N ILE A 51 -6.63 2.97 3.59
CA ILE A 51 -5.88 2.07 4.49
C ILE A 51 -4.55 1.66 3.83
N TYR A 52 -4.59 1.34 2.55
CA TYR A 52 -3.39 0.94 1.82
C TYR A 52 -2.37 2.08 1.74
N GLN A 53 -2.80 3.32 1.53
CA GLN A 53 -1.92 4.50 1.54
C GLN A 53 -1.22 4.69 2.89
N VAL A 54 -1.95 4.55 4.00
CA VAL A 54 -1.37 4.64 5.36
C VAL A 54 -0.39 3.49 5.59
N ALA A 55 -0.74 2.27 5.19
CA ALA A 55 0.13 1.11 5.30
C ALA A 55 1.42 1.28 4.47
N LEU A 56 1.32 1.82 3.26
CA LEU A 56 2.48 2.05 2.39
C LEU A 56 3.45 3.08 2.97
N LEU A 57 2.93 4.16 3.57
CA LEU A 57 3.75 5.13 4.31
C LEU A 57 4.46 4.48 5.50
N ALA A 58 3.74 3.66 6.29
CA ALA A 58 4.30 2.97 7.44
C ALA A 58 5.39 1.97 7.04
N VAL A 59 5.14 1.15 6.00
CA VAL A 59 6.11 0.18 5.47
C VAL A 59 7.33 0.88 4.87
N GLY A 60 7.13 1.96 4.10
CA GLY A 60 8.22 2.74 3.53
C GLY A 60 9.14 3.33 4.62
N ALA A 61 8.55 3.90 5.68
CA ALA A 61 9.31 4.42 6.81
C ALA A 61 10.06 3.32 7.57
N ALA A 62 9.40 2.19 7.85
CA ALA A 62 10.02 1.06 8.54
C ALA A 62 11.17 0.43 7.74
N ALA A 63 10.98 0.24 6.43
CA ALA A 63 11.99 -0.29 5.53
C ALA A 63 13.22 0.62 5.46
N LEU A 64 13.01 1.95 5.39
CA LEU A 64 14.12 2.91 5.39
C LEU A 64 14.93 2.83 6.69
N LEU A 65 14.26 2.78 7.85
CA LEU A 65 14.93 2.68 9.15
C LEU A 65 15.78 1.40 9.25
N MET A 66 15.21 0.25 8.87
CA MET A 66 15.95 -1.02 8.84
C MET A 66 17.13 -0.97 7.88
N LEU A 67 16.96 -0.44 6.66
CA LEU A 67 18.05 -0.34 5.70
C LEU A 67 19.21 0.53 6.19
N VAL A 68 18.91 1.66 6.84
CA VAL A 68 19.95 2.53 7.41
C VAL A 68 20.68 1.83 8.54
N VAL A 69 19.96 1.24 9.50
CA VAL A 69 20.56 0.54 10.64
C VAL A 69 21.38 -0.67 10.19
N SER A 70 20.83 -1.52 9.33
CA SER A 70 21.53 -2.69 8.80
C SER A 70 22.70 -2.32 7.89
N GLY A 71 22.60 -1.21 7.14
CA GLY A 71 23.70 -0.69 6.33
C GLY A 71 24.89 -0.25 7.17
N ILE A 72 24.63 0.46 8.28
CA ILE A 72 25.65 0.88 9.24
C ILE A 72 26.30 -0.35 9.90
N VAL A 73 25.49 -1.32 10.35
CA VAL A 73 25.99 -2.58 10.94
C VAL A 73 26.84 -3.36 9.93
N TYR A 74 26.46 -3.42 8.66
CA TYR A 74 27.23 -4.12 7.63
C TYR A 74 28.63 -3.52 7.42
N MET A 75 28.72 -2.19 7.42
CA MET A 75 29.98 -1.45 7.24
C MET A 75 30.90 -1.53 8.47
N LEU A 76 30.35 -1.40 9.67
CA LEU A 76 31.12 -1.39 10.93
C LEU A 76 31.41 -2.78 11.50
N SER A 77 30.76 -3.82 10.99
CA SER A 77 30.96 -5.18 11.46
C SER A 77 32.28 -5.76 10.96
N ASP A 78 33.18 -6.10 11.88
CA ASP A 78 34.41 -6.85 11.59
C ASP A 78 34.20 -8.37 11.58
N THR A 79 33.11 -8.87 12.14
CA THR A 79 32.82 -10.31 12.17
C THR A 79 31.96 -10.74 10.98
N VAL A 80 32.21 -11.95 10.47
CA VAL A 80 31.41 -12.54 9.37
C VAL A 80 29.95 -12.75 9.79
N PHE A 81 29.73 -13.09 11.06
CA PHE A 81 28.40 -13.38 11.61
C PHE A 81 27.49 -12.14 11.65
N SER A 82 28.02 -10.99 12.11
CA SER A 82 27.25 -9.74 12.14
C SER A 82 27.04 -9.16 10.73
N LYS A 83 27.96 -9.43 9.77
CA LYS A 83 27.73 -9.13 8.35
C LYS A 83 26.61 -9.97 7.75
N GLU A 84 26.50 -11.25 8.10
CA GLU A 84 25.48 -12.16 7.60
C GLU A 84 24.08 -11.76 8.10
N GLN A 85 23.95 -11.46 9.40
CA GLN A 85 22.70 -10.91 9.96
C GLN A 85 22.28 -9.59 9.31
N ALA A 86 23.24 -8.67 9.10
CA ALA A 86 22.94 -7.40 8.43
C ALA A 86 22.40 -7.61 7.01
N LYS A 87 22.93 -8.59 6.27
CA LYS A 87 22.40 -8.95 4.95
C LYS A 87 21.00 -9.54 5.05
N GLU A 88 20.74 -10.40 6.03
CA GLU A 88 19.42 -10.97 6.24
C GLU A 88 18.36 -9.89 6.49
N TYR A 89 18.67 -8.89 7.33
CA TYR A 89 17.78 -7.75 7.56
C TYR A 89 17.58 -6.88 6.33
N ILE A 90 18.62 -6.65 5.53
CA ILE A 90 18.52 -5.94 4.25
C ILE A 90 17.58 -6.69 3.30
N TRP A 91 17.77 -8.01 3.15
CA TRP A 91 16.89 -8.85 2.32
C TRP A 91 15.46 -8.87 2.84
N GLY A 92 15.27 -8.90 4.16
CA GLY A 92 13.97 -8.76 4.83
C GLY A 92 13.29 -7.45 4.47
N ALA A 93 13.97 -6.31 4.63
CA ALA A 93 13.44 -4.99 4.29
C ALA A 93 13.12 -4.85 2.79
N ILE A 94 14.00 -5.36 1.92
CA ILE A 94 13.77 -5.35 0.46
C ILE A 94 12.56 -6.22 0.10
N SER A 95 12.42 -7.40 0.70
CA SER A 95 11.29 -8.29 0.42
C SER A 95 9.95 -7.67 0.87
N GLY A 96 9.93 -6.98 2.02
CA GLY A 96 8.76 -6.22 2.49
C GLY A 96 8.40 -5.06 1.56
N LEU A 97 9.40 -4.33 1.05
CA LEU A 97 9.18 -3.25 0.09
C LEU A 97 8.65 -3.77 -1.25
N ILE A 98 9.20 -4.89 -1.75
CA ILE A 98 8.71 -5.56 -2.96
C ILE A 98 7.27 -6.04 -2.76
N LEU A 99 6.92 -6.59 -1.60
CA LEU A 99 5.56 -7.00 -1.29
C LEU A 99 4.59 -5.82 -1.29
N ALA A 100 4.98 -4.70 -0.67
CA ALA A 100 4.21 -3.46 -0.71
C ALA A 100 4.04 -2.99 -2.17
N PHE A 101 5.10 -2.97 -2.97
CA PHE A 101 5.04 -2.57 -4.37
C PHE A 101 4.21 -3.52 -5.25
N ALA A 102 4.23 -4.82 -4.97
CA ALA A 102 3.38 -5.80 -5.64
C ALA A 102 1.90 -5.53 -5.34
N ALA A 103 1.56 -5.22 -4.08
CA ALA A 103 0.21 -4.79 -3.73
C ALA A 103 -0.17 -3.49 -4.47
N TYR A 104 0.76 -2.55 -4.61
CA TYR A 104 0.53 -1.29 -5.34
C TYR A 104 0.17 -1.57 -6.79
N LEU A 105 0.93 -2.46 -7.45
CA LEU A 105 0.68 -2.85 -8.83
C LEU A 105 -0.67 -3.55 -9.01
N ILE A 106 -1.12 -4.33 -8.04
CA ILE A 106 -2.45 -4.95 -8.06
C ILE A 106 -3.55 -3.88 -7.96
N LEU A 107 -3.42 -2.93 -7.02
CA LEU A 107 -4.38 -1.82 -6.92
C LEU A 107 -4.38 -0.98 -8.20
N TYR A 108 -3.21 -0.66 -8.75
CA TYR A 108 -3.06 0.08 -10.00
C TYR A 108 -3.68 -0.64 -11.20
N ALA A 109 -3.48 -1.95 -11.31
CA ALA A 109 -4.01 -2.76 -12.39
C ALA A 109 -5.55 -2.88 -12.34
N ILE A 110 -6.14 -2.86 -11.14
CA ILE A 110 -7.59 -2.89 -10.96
C ILE A 110 -8.19 -1.51 -11.24
N ASN A 111 -7.65 -0.45 -10.62
CA ASN A 111 -8.09 0.93 -10.88
C ASN A 111 -6.97 1.94 -10.51
N PRO A 112 -6.44 2.70 -11.48
CA PRO A 112 -5.36 3.66 -11.24
C PRO A 112 -5.80 4.89 -10.42
N ASP A 113 -7.11 5.19 -10.35
CA ASP A 113 -7.63 6.29 -9.54
C ASP A 113 -7.48 6.01 -8.03
N LEU A 114 -7.22 4.75 -7.66
CA LEU A 114 -6.92 4.35 -6.28
C LEU A 114 -5.57 4.86 -5.77
N ILE A 115 -4.83 5.57 -6.61
CA ILE A 115 -3.53 6.13 -6.28
C ILE A 115 -3.48 7.62 -6.61
N HIS A 116 -4.56 8.18 -7.14
CA HIS A 116 -4.65 9.60 -7.43
C HIS A 116 -4.67 10.37 -6.11
N LEU A 117 -3.61 11.13 -5.88
CA LEU A 117 -3.48 12.08 -4.80
C LEU A 117 -4.02 13.42 -5.29
N ASP A 118 -5.33 13.61 -5.18
CA ASP A 118 -5.93 14.94 -5.31
C ASP A 118 -5.54 15.77 -4.09
N ILE A 119 -4.31 16.30 -4.12
CA ILE A 119 -3.89 17.36 -3.22
C ILE A 119 -4.59 18.62 -3.74
N VAL A 120 -5.82 18.84 -3.27
CA VAL A 120 -6.51 20.11 -3.46
C VAL A 120 -5.71 21.16 -2.70
N ILE A 121 -4.84 21.88 -3.40
CA ILE A 121 -4.23 23.10 -2.86
C ILE A 121 -5.36 24.14 -2.83
N PRO A 122 -5.79 24.60 -1.63
CA PRO A 122 -6.72 25.71 -1.56
C PRO A 122 -6.03 26.90 -2.23
N LYS A 123 -6.59 27.33 -3.36
CA LYS A 123 -6.15 28.54 -4.02
C LYS A 123 -6.45 29.68 -3.04
N LEU A 124 -5.44 30.23 -2.39
CA LEU A 124 -5.52 31.55 -1.77
C LEU A 124 -5.47 32.60 -2.89
N GLY A 125 -6.44 32.53 -3.80
CA GLY A 125 -6.78 33.63 -4.69
C GLY A 125 -7.92 34.39 -4.01
N PRO A 126 -7.90 35.74 -3.98
CA PRO A 126 -8.96 36.50 -3.35
C PRO A 126 -10.29 36.08 -3.96
N ASN A 127 -11.23 35.69 -3.10
CA ASN A 127 -12.64 35.55 -3.44
C ASN A 127 -13.06 36.81 -4.20
N SER A 128 -13.12 36.73 -5.52
CA SER A 128 -13.89 37.67 -6.31
C SER A 128 -15.34 37.25 -6.14
N GLY A 129 -15.90 37.66 -5.00
CA GLY A 129 -17.34 37.82 -4.87
C GLY A 129 -17.77 38.69 -6.05
N GLY A 130 -18.51 38.07 -6.97
CA GLY A 130 -19.08 38.77 -8.11
C GLY A 130 -19.93 39.92 -7.57
N SER A 131 -19.43 41.14 -7.75
CA SER A 131 -20.26 42.33 -7.70
C SER A 131 -21.06 42.32 -9.00
N GLY A 132 -22.29 41.83 -8.89
CA GLY A 132 -23.35 42.14 -9.83
C GLY A 132 -23.67 43.64 -9.76
N TRP A 133 -23.96 44.18 -10.94
CA TRP A 133 -24.57 45.48 -11.18
C TRP A 133 -25.78 45.77 -10.29
#